data_AF-A0A4W3K1T1-F1
#
_entry.id   AF-A0A4W3K1T1-F1
#
_cell.length_a   1.000
_cell.length_b   1.000
_cell.length_c   1.000
_cell.angle_alpha   90.00
_cell.angle_beta   90.00
_cell.angle_gamma   90.00
#
_symmetry.space_group_name_H-M   'P 1'
#
loop_
_entity.id
_entity.type
_entity.pdbx_description
1 polymer ?
#
loop_
_entity_poly.entity_id
_entity_poly.type
_entity_poly.pdbx_seq_one_letter_code
_entity_poly.pdbx_strand_id
1 'polypeptide(L)' 'MNSFSLSLSLFQDQLLFCDDCDRGYHMYCLNPPMAEPPEGSWSCHLCLEQLKEKASTYANKP' A
#
# COMPACT_ATOMS: atom_id res chain seq x y z
N MET A 1 -24.85 19.22 -22.84
CA MET A 1 -23.47 19.20 -22.31
C MET A 1 -23.60 19.18 -20.80
N ASN A 2 -23.76 17.98 -20.26
CA ASN A 2 -24.23 17.74 -18.90
C ASN A 2 -23.07 18.00 -17.95
N SER A 3 -23.15 19.11 -17.22
CA SER A 3 -22.14 19.63 -16.28
C SER A 3 -21.95 18.77 -15.01
N PHE A 4 -22.29 17.48 -15.04
CA PHE A 4 -22.11 16.53 -13.94
C PHE A 4 -20.97 15.53 -14.14
N SER A 5 -20.17 15.69 -15.22
CA SER A 5 -19.13 14.73 -15.62
C SER A 5 -17.69 15.20 -15.40
N LEU A 6 -17.44 16.21 -14.56
CA LEU A 6 -16.08 16.74 -14.31
C LEU A 6 -15.67 16.79 -12.83
N SER A 7 -16.37 16.08 -11.93
CA SER A 7 -15.97 16.02 -10.50
C SER A 7 -15.84 14.63 -9.88
N LEU A 8 -16.05 13.55 -10.63
CA LEU A 8 -15.83 12.18 -10.11
C LEU A 8 -14.50 11.54 -10.52
N SER A 9 -13.80 12.10 -11.50
CA SER A 9 -12.61 11.49 -12.11
C SER A 9 -11.28 11.78 -11.40
N LEU A 10 -11.27 12.45 -10.24
CA LEU A 10 -10.02 12.72 -9.49
C LEU A 10 -9.85 11.91 -8.21
N PHE A 11 -10.86 11.15 -7.76
CA PHE A 11 -10.79 10.43 -6.49
C PHE A 11 -10.47 8.93 -6.61
N GLN A 12 -10.44 8.36 -7.81
CA GLN A 12 -10.36 6.90 -7.99
C GLN A 12 -8.95 6.34 -8.21
N ASP A 13 -7.94 7.16 -8.48
CA ASP A 13 -6.62 6.68 -8.95
C ASP A 13 -5.51 6.71 -7.89
N GLN A 14 -5.86 6.72 -6.60
CA GLN A 14 -4.85 6.70 -5.53
C GLN A 14 -4.35 5.27 -5.24
N LEU A 15 -3.40 4.84 -6.08
CA LEU A 15 -2.64 3.59 -5.91
C LEU A 15 -1.32 3.86 -5.18
N LEU A 16 -1.03 3.02 -4.18
CA LEU A 16 0.26 2.93 -3.51
C LEU A 16 1.07 1.77 -4.08
N PHE A 17 2.33 2.03 -4.37
CA PHE A 17 3.28 1.01 -4.76
C PHE A 17 4.14 0.64 -3.55
N CYS A 18 4.39 -0.65 -3.37
CA CYS A 18 5.29 -1.14 -2.34
C CYS A 18 6.75 -0.85 -2.74
N ASP A 19 7.58 -0.34 -1.83
CA ASP A 19 9.00 -0.10 -2.14
C ASP A 19 9.82 -1.41 -2.24
N ASP A 20 9.40 -2.46 -1.52
CA ASP A 20 10.08 -3.76 -1.52
C ASP A 20 9.63 -4.73 -2.65
N CYS A 21 8.58 -4.40 -3.41
CA CYS A 21 8.09 -5.24 -4.50
C CYS A 21 7.23 -4.46 -5.50
N ASP A 22 7.09 -4.94 -6.73
CA ASP A 22 6.30 -4.26 -7.79
C ASP A 22 4.76 -4.38 -7.66
N ARG A 23 4.23 -4.53 -6.43
CA ARG A 23 2.78 -4.65 -6.20
C ARG A 23 2.16 -3.28 -5.90
N GLY A 24 1.09 -2.97 -6.64
CA GLY A 24 0.23 -1.80 -6.39
C GLY A 24 -1.00 -2.17 -5.56
N TYR A 25 -1.33 -1.35 -4.57
CA TYR A 25 -2.51 -1.48 -3.71
C TYR A 25 -3.29 -0.17 -3.70
N HIS A 26 -4.62 -0.24 -3.77
CA HIS A 26 -5.45 0.95 -3.58
C HIS A 26 -5.40 1.38 -2.11
N MET A 27 -5.28 2.68 -1.85
CA MET A 27 -5.21 3.24 -0.50
C MET A 27 -6.43 2.87 0.37
N TYR A 28 -7.62 2.77 -0.25
CA TYR A 28 -8.86 2.38 0.43
C TYR A 28 -9.03 0.87 0.61
N CYS A 29 -8.29 0.03 -0.12
CA CYS A 29 -8.31 -1.42 0.05
C CYS A 29 -7.40 -1.89 1.19
N LEU A 30 -6.56 -1.00 1.72
CA LEU A 30 -5.70 -1.30 2.86
C LEU A 30 -6.54 -1.39 4.13
N ASN A 31 -6.06 -2.17 5.09
CA ASN A 31 -6.67 -2.30 6.41
C ASN A 31 -5.62 -1.96 7.48
N PRO A 32 -5.65 -0.76 8.07
CA PRO A 32 -6.67 0.29 7.93
C PRO A 32 -6.61 1.05 6.59
N PRO A 33 -7.74 1.59 6.10
CA PRO A 33 -7.78 2.37 4.87
C PRO A 33 -7.04 3.69 5.05
N MET A 34 -6.24 4.08 4.07
CA MET A 34 -5.49 5.32 4.07
C MET A 34 -6.19 6.36 3.19
N ALA A 35 -6.33 7.58 3.72
CA ALA A 35 -6.88 8.71 2.98
C ALA A 35 -5.78 9.54 2.29
N GLU A 36 -4.55 9.48 2.82
CA GLU A 36 -3.40 10.23 2.33
C GLU A 36 -2.20 9.29 2.17
N PRO A 37 -1.34 9.50 1.15
CA PRO A 37 -0.16 8.69 0.96
C PRO A 37 0.77 8.86 2.17
N PRO A 38 1.37 7.78 2.71
CA PRO A 38 2.27 7.89 3.84
C PRO A 38 3.50 8.73 3.47
N GLU A 39 3.95 9.57 4.41
CA GLU A 39 5.22 10.28 4.26
C GLU A 39 6.38 9.28 4.45
N GLY A 40 6.91 8.76 3.33
CA GLY A 40 8.10 7.91 3.32
C GLY A 40 7.88 6.57 2.61
N SER A 41 8.66 5.56 3.01
CA SER A 41 8.59 4.22 2.42
C SER A 41 7.36 3.46 2.91
N TRP A 42 6.65 2.82 1.99
CA TRP A 42 5.52 1.96 2.31
C TRP A 42 5.77 0.54 1.81
N SER A 43 5.63 -0.42 2.73
CA SER A 43 5.75 -1.84 2.43
C SER A 43 4.39 -2.52 2.57
N CYS A 44 4.03 -3.34 1.59
CA CYS A 44 2.78 -4.09 1.63
C CYS A 44 2.79 -5.15 2.75
N HIS A 45 1.60 -5.60 3.16
CA HIS A 45 1.44 -6.58 4.24
C HIS A 45 2.20 -7.89 3.99
N LEU A 46 2.34 -8.32 2.74
CA LEU A 46 3.10 -9.52 2.36
C LEU A 46 4.59 -9.34 2.64
N CYS A 47 5.16 -8.18 2.26
CA CYS A 47 6.55 -7.87 2.54
C CYS A 47 6.80 -7.76 4.04
N LEU A 48 5.88 -7.13 4.78
CA LEU A 48 5.95 -7.03 6.25
C LEU A 48 5.88 -8.39 6.94
N GLU A 49 5.03 -9.30 6.45
CA GLU A 49 4.93 -10.67 6.95
C GLU A 49 6.22 -11.46 6.68
N GLN A 50 6.73 -11.38 5.45
CA GLN A 50 7.98 -12.03 5.07
C GLN A 50 9.19 -11.51 5.88
N LEU A 51 9.21 -10.22 6.22
CA LEU A 51 10.22 -9.63 7.08
C LEU A 51 10.16 -10.20 8.50
N LYS A 52 8.95 -10.40 9.05
CA LYS A 52 8.76 -11.03 10.37
C LYS A 52 9.24 -12.48 10.37
N GLU A 53 8.92 -13.24 9.33
CA GLU A 53 9.40 -14.62 9.16
C GLU A 53 10.91 -14.70 9.06
N LYS A 54 11.53 -13.84 8.25
CA LYS A 54 12.99 -13.80 8.13
C LYS A 54 13.62 -13.43 9.47
N ALA A 55 13.11 -12.41 10.16
CA ALA A 55 13.61 -11.98 11.46
C ALA A 55 13.58 -13.11 12.51
N SER A 56 12.50 -13.91 12.56
CA SER A 56 12.44 -15.06 13.46
C SER A 56 13.40 -16.18 13.07
N THR A 57 13.63 -16.37 11.77
CA THR A 57 14.63 -17.33 11.26
C THR A 57 16.06 -16.89 11.60
N TYR A 58 16.36 -15.58 11.60
CA TYR A 58 17.64 -15.03 12.02
C TYR A 58 17.83 -15.08 13.55
N ALA A 59 16.78 -14.88 14.34
CA ALA A 59 16.84 -14.99 15.80
C ALA A 59 17.06 -16.43 16.29
N ASN A 60 16.73 -17.43 15.46
CA ASN A 60 16.92 -18.85 15.75
C ASN A 60 18.15 -19.45 15.04
N LYS A 61 19.08 -18.60 14.58
CA LYS A 61 20.34 -19.07 14.02
C LYS A 61 21.27 -19.47 15.20
N PRO A 62 21.75 -20.72 15.27
CA PRO A 62 22.63 -21.18 16.34
C PRO A 62 23.99 -20.48 16.33
#